data_AF-A0A9W8YYD2-F1
#
_entry.id   AF-A0A9W8YYD2-F1
#
_cell.length_a   1.000
_cell.length_b   1.000
_cell.length_c   1.000
_cell.angle_alpha   90.00
_cell.angle_beta   90.00
_cell.angle_gamma   90.00
#
_symmetry.space_group_name_H-M   'P 1'
#
loop_
_entity.id
_entity.type
_entity.pdbx_description
1 polymer ?
#
loop_
_entity_poly.entity_id
_entity_poly.type
_entity_poly.pdbx_seq_one_letter_code
_entity_poly.pdbx_strand_id
1 'polypeptide(L)'
;MKVKIGEGKSCSAGSTQHSSSKPAGRGAIRKAKKHSLFPSFSRKSRRGQNAIRYDSMVGKYQTEITSSEGMRCGVFSLEISTSKQLNGLTLTPAEFDKIFHGQPSQDWHKKNNLTGSEYQQEFLDEQLALILYLWGRQHGKTLQLGVVVEEMCAFTLPLPELEGKSAVPETGSVEKVWIHNDNVQALQNKPCNHFSGITILSPSTSTEAGK
;
A
#
# COMPACT_ATOMS: atom_id res chain seq x y z
N MET A 1 -24.14 -12.87 -46.55
CA MET A 1 -24.56 -14.17 -46.03
C MET A 1 -24.71 -14.05 -44.51
N LYS A 2 -25.92 -14.27 -43.99
CA LYS A 2 -26.25 -14.31 -42.55
C LYS A 2 -26.20 -15.77 -42.10
N VAL A 3 -25.43 -16.12 -41.07
CA VAL A 3 -25.66 -17.35 -40.30
C VAL A 3 -25.29 -17.17 -38.81
N LYS A 4 -26.36 -17.22 -38.01
CA LYS A 4 -26.59 -17.77 -36.65
C LYS A 4 -25.72 -17.40 -35.44
N ILE A 5 -26.44 -16.72 -34.54
CA ILE A 5 -26.35 -16.67 -33.08
C ILE A 5 -26.55 -18.08 -32.47
N GLY A 6 -25.78 -18.40 -31.44
CA GLY A 6 -25.98 -19.55 -30.55
C GLY A 6 -26.47 -19.10 -29.17
N GLU A 7 -27.57 -19.70 -28.73
CA GLU A 7 -28.32 -19.46 -27.50
C GLU A 7 -27.82 -20.29 -26.30
N GLY A 8 -28.23 -19.87 -25.09
CA GLY A 8 -28.40 -20.71 -23.90
C GLY A 8 -27.36 -20.47 -22.80
N LYS A 9 -27.69 -20.19 -21.54
CA LYS A 9 -28.93 -20.42 -20.78
C LYS A 9 -29.08 -19.36 -19.69
N SER A 10 -30.30 -18.83 -19.58
CA SER A 10 -30.83 -18.19 -18.38
C SER A 10 -31.41 -19.26 -17.44
N CYS A 11 -31.34 -18.99 -16.14
CA CYS A 11 -32.31 -19.51 -15.18
C CYS A 11 -32.74 -18.33 -14.31
N SER A 12 -33.98 -17.90 -14.52
CA SER A 12 -34.71 -16.94 -13.71
C SER A 12 -35.65 -17.66 -12.75
N ALA A 13 -35.98 -16.95 -11.67
CA ALA A 13 -37.30 -16.82 -11.04
C ALA A 13 -37.40 -17.26 -9.58
N GLY A 14 -37.92 -16.34 -8.77
CA GLY A 14 -38.38 -16.56 -7.40
C GLY A 14 -38.75 -15.26 -6.70
N SER A 15 -39.80 -14.55 -7.18
CA SER A 15 -40.45 -13.48 -6.42
C SER A 15 -41.64 -14.03 -5.63
N THR A 16 -41.80 -13.68 -4.36
CA THR A 16 -43.12 -13.58 -3.71
C THR A 16 -43.06 -12.53 -2.60
N GLN A 17 -44.14 -11.75 -2.50
CA GLN A 17 -44.32 -10.55 -1.67
C GLN A 17 -44.81 -10.85 -0.24
N HIS A 18 -44.76 -9.78 0.58
CA HIS A 18 -45.62 -9.43 1.73
C HIS A 18 -45.57 -10.27 3.01
N SER A 19 -45.18 -9.65 4.13
CA SER A 19 -46.13 -9.09 5.11
C SER A 19 -45.46 -8.74 6.45
N SER A 20 -45.98 -7.67 7.04
CA SER A 20 -45.72 -7.16 8.39
C SER A 20 -46.21 -8.12 9.49
N SER A 21 -45.42 -8.28 10.55
CA SER A 21 -45.91 -8.28 11.95
C SER A 21 -44.77 -8.49 12.95
N LYS A 22 -44.64 -7.56 13.92
CA LYS A 22 -44.14 -7.88 15.26
C LYS A 22 -45.27 -8.58 16.02
N PRO A 23 -44.95 -9.50 16.96
CA PRO A 23 -45.13 -9.12 18.36
C PRO A 23 -44.05 -9.66 19.31
N ALA A 24 -44.21 -9.23 20.55
CA ALA A 24 -43.30 -9.30 21.69
C ALA A 24 -43.07 -10.71 22.29
N GLY A 25 -42.03 -10.80 23.13
CA GLY A 25 -42.19 -11.45 24.44
C GLY A 25 -41.28 -12.64 24.76
N ARG A 26 -40.34 -12.39 25.70
CA ARG A 26 -39.86 -13.28 26.78
C ARG A 26 -39.34 -14.69 26.42
N GLY A 27 -38.04 -14.90 26.66
CA GLY A 27 -37.47 -16.24 26.84
C GLY A 27 -36.00 -16.17 27.26
N ALA A 28 -35.72 -16.55 28.50
CA ALA A 28 -34.40 -16.53 29.09
C ALA A 28 -33.49 -17.69 28.59
N ILE A 29 -32.26 -17.66 29.11
CA ILE A 29 -31.29 -18.77 29.24
C ILE A 29 -30.43 -19.09 28.00
N ARG A 30 -29.17 -18.63 28.02
CA ARG A 30 -27.98 -19.45 28.38
C ARG A 30 -26.70 -18.68 28.05
N LYS A 31 -25.85 -18.49 29.08
CA LYS A 31 -24.44 -18.11 28.95
C LYS A 31 -23.74 -19.14 28.05
N ALA A 32 -23.48 -18.81 26.80
CA ALA A 32 -22.50 -19.51 25.99
C ALA A 32 -21.12 -18.95 26.34
N LYS A 33 -20.44 -19.63 27.27
CA LYS A 33 -19.00 -19.49 27.51
C LYS A 33 -18.30 -19.97 26.23
N LYS A 34 -18.07 -19.07 25.27
CA LYS A 34 -17.20 -19.37 24.12
C LYS A 34 -15.80 -19.53 24.67
N HIS A 35 -15.39 -20.78 24.89
CA HIS A 35 -13.99 -21.15 24.95
C HIS A 35 -13.37 -20.70 23.63
N SER A 36 -12.55 -19.64 23.68
CA SER A 36 -11.68 -19.24 22.59
C SER A 36 -10.65 -20.36 22.39
N LEU A 37 -10.87 -21.20 21.38
CA LEU A 37 -9.92 -22.22 20.93
C LEU A 37 -8.77 -21.64 20.08
N PHE A 38 -8.48 -20.35 20.25
CA PHE A 38 -7.28 -19.73 19.70
C PHE A 38 -6.39 -19.34 20.87
N PRO A 39 -5.11 -19.74 20.88
CA PRO A 39 -4.17 -19.21 21.85
C PRO A 39 -4.26 -17.68 21.76
N SER A 40 -4.49 -17.03 22.89
CA SER A 40 -4.27 -15.60 23.03
C SER A 40 -2.76 -15.37 22.87
N PHE A 41 -2.31 -15.31 21.63
CA PHE A 41 -1.02 -14.74 21.29
C PHE A 41 -1.10 -13.26 21.65
N SER A 42 -0.80 -12.95 22.90
CA SER A 42 -0.24 -11.66 23.27
C SER A 42 1.14 -11.56 22.62
N ARG A 43 1.17 -11.44 21.29
CA ARG A 43 2.38 -11.06 20.57
C ARG A 43 2.64 -9.63 20.99
N LYS A 44 3.59 -9.47 21.92
CA LYS A 44 4.29 -8.20 22.14
C LYS A 44 4.69 -7.70 20.76
N SER A 45 4.06 -6.61 20.35
CA SER A 45 4.39 -5.84 19.16
C SER A 45 5.91 -5.78 19.02
N ARG A 46 6.48 -6.44 18.01
CA ARG A 46 7.92 -6.37 17.67
C ARG A 46 8.24 -5.03 16.98
N ARG A 47 7.63 -3.94 17.44
CA ARG A 47 7.96 -2.54 17.10
C ARG A 47 9.28 -2.13 17.76
N GLY A 48 10.28 -2.99 17.71
CA GLY A 48 11.63 -2.59 18.05
C GLY A 48 12.10 -1.65 16.95
N GLN A 49 12.39 -0.39 17.30
CA GLN A 49 13.25 0.44 16.48
C GLN A 49 14.47 -0.40 16.09
N ASN A 50 14.81 -0.46 14.80
CA ASN A 50 15.93 -1.25 14.28
C ASN A 50 15.73 -2.78 14.28
N ALA A 51 14.50 -3.27 14.25
CA ALA A 51 14.26 -4.70 14.05
C ALA A 51 14.79 -5.17 12.68
N ILE A 52 15.72 -6.13 12.70
CA ILE A 52 16.21 -6.80 11.49
C ILE A 52 15.22 -7.88 11.09
N ARG A 53 14.81 -7.87 9.82
CA ARG A 53 13.81 -8.75 9.23
C ARG A 53 14.31 -9.32 7.90
N TYR A 54 13.59 -10.31 7.40
CA TYR A 54 13.86 -10.92 6.11
C TYR A 54 12.55 -11.12 5.35
N ASP A 55 12.54 -10.72 4.08
CA ASP A 55 11.48 -11.00 3.12
C ASP A 55 12.13 -11.55 1.83
N SER A 56 11.50 -12.52 1.17
CA SER A 56 12.07 -13.17 -0.01
C SER A 56 12.22 -12.24 -1.21
N MET A 57 11.39 -11.20 -1.33
CA MET A 57 11.42 -10.23 -2.42
C MET A 57 12.40 -9.09 -2.14
N VAL A 58 12.54 -8.68 -0.87
CA VAL A 58 13.39 -7.55 -0.46
C VAL A 58 14.81 -7.97 -0.07
N GLY A 59 14.93 -9.12 0.61
CA GLY A 59 16.14 -9.58 1.27
C GLY A 59 16.13 -9.32 2.77
N LYS A 60 17.31 -9.18 3.37
CA LYS A 60 17.48 -8.80 4.77
C LYS A 60 17.43 -7.28 4.90
N TYR A 61 16.59 -6.79 5.78
CA TYR A 61 16.36 -5.36 5.93
C TYR A 61 16.10 -4.96 7.38
N GLN A 62 16.19 -3.67 7.65
CA GLN A 62 15.95 -3.05 8.95
C GLN A 62 14.88 -1.97 8.81
N THR A 63 13.91 -1.95 9.73
CA THR A 63 12.86 -0.92 9.78
C THR A 63 13.28 0.25 10.66
N GLU A 64 13.12 1.47 10.15
CA GLU A 64 13.39 2.72 10.84
C GLU A 64 12.08 3.47 11.06
N ILE A 65 11.70 3.64 12.33
CA ILE A 65 10.44 4.26 12.73
C ILE A 65 10.46 5.73 12.30
N THR A 66 9.40 6.16 11.62
CA THR A 66 9.22 7.57 11.27
C THR A 66 8.51 8.32 12.38
N SER A 67 8.69 9.64 12.42
CA SER A 67 7.87 10.50 13.26
C SER A 67 6.41 10.43 12.81
N SER A 68 5.47 10.37 13.76
CA SER A 68 4.03 10.53 13.48
C SER A 68 3.61 11.99 13.36
N GLU A 69 4.57 12.92 13.31
CA GLU A 69 4.32 14.37 13.21
C GLU A 69 3.46 14.71 12.00
N GLY A 70 2.33 15.37 12.26
CA GLY A 70 1.40 15.84 11.23
C GLY A 70 0.84 14.74 10.32
N MET A 71 0.87 13.46 10.73
CA MET A 71 0.49 12.30 9.91
C MET A 71 1.34 12.10 8.64
N ARG A 72 2.52 12.74 8.57
CA ARG A 72 3.43 12.71 7.40
C ARG A 72 4.39 11.52 7.37
N CYS A 73 4.07 10.43 8.07
CA CYS A 73 4.94 9.24 8.15
C CYS A 73 5.31 8.67 6.77
N GLY A 74 4.42 8.76 5.77
CA GLY A 74 4.72 8.40 4.38
C GLY A 74 5.88 9.21 3.77
N VAL A 75 5.89 10.54 4.00
CA VAL A 75 6.96 11.44 3.53
C VAL A 75 8.30 11.06 4.14
N PHE A 76 8.35 10.91 5.46
CA PHE A 76 9.56 10.55 6.18
C PHE A 76 10.04 9.14 5.83
N SER A 77 9.12 8.21 5.53
CA SER A 77 9.50 6.85 5.09
C SER A 77 10.25 6.88 3.76
N LEU A 78 9.84 7.74 2.83
CA LEU A 78 10.54 7.94 1.55
C LEU A 78 11.87 8.64 1.74
N GLU A 79 11.95 9.66 2.59
CA GLU A 79 13.21 10.35 2.93
C GLU A 79 14.25 9.34 3.45
N ILE A 80 13.89 8.57 4.48
CA ILE A 80 14.78 7.56 5.05
C ILE A 80 15.17 6.54 3.97
N SER A 81 14.20 5.95 3.30
CA SER A 81 14.45 4.83 2.38
C SER A 81 15.28 5.25 1.18
N THR A 82 15.00 6.42 0.58
CA THR A 82 15.81 6.94 -0.53
C THR A 82 17.24 7.23 -0.07
N SER A 83 17.44 7.86 1.09
CA SER A 83 18.79 8.16 1.62
C SER A 83 19.66 6.93 1.84
N LYS A 84 19.04 5.77 2.10
CA LYS A 84 19.71 4.51 2.42
C LYS A 84 19.87 3.60 1.21
N GLN A 85 18.96 3.69 0.24
CA GLN A 85 18.87 2.75 -0.88
C GLN A 85 19.39 3.36 -2.19
N LEU A 86 19.43 4.68 -2.32
CA LEU A 86 19.85 5.37 -3.53
C LEU A 86 21.16 6.12 -3.28
N ASN A 87 22.29 5.59 -3.78
CA ASN A 87 23.66 6.10 -3.63
C ASN A 87 23.82 7.64 -3.50
N GLY A 88 23.59 8.20 -2.31
CA GLY A 88 23.70 9.63 -2.02
C GLY A 88 22.54 10.52 -2.49
N LEU A 89 21.44 9.96 -3.00
CA LEU A 89 20.23 10.70 -3.34
C LEU A 89 19.20 10.54 -2.22
N THR A 90 18.56 11.64 -1.84
CA THR A 90 17.53 11.64 -0.78
C THR A 90 16.36 12.49 -1.23
N LEU A 91 15.15 11.94 -1.20
CA LEU A 91 13.92 12.69 -1.41
C LEU A 91 13.57 13.41 -0.10
N THR A 92 13.91 14.69 -0.02
CA THR A 92 13.63 15.49 1.17
C THR A 92 12.14 15.83 1.30
N PRO A 93 11.62 16.15 2.51
CA PRO A 93 10.24 16.59 2.67
C PRO A 93 9.87 17.83 1.83
N ALA A 94 10.83 18.75 1.63
CA ALA A 94 10.62 19.93 0.80
C ALA A 94 10.48 19.59 -0.69
N GLU A 95 11.26 18.64 -1.19
CA GLU A 95 11.13 18.13 -2.56
C GLU A 95 9.84 17.32 -2.74
N PHE A 96 9.47 16.52 -1.73
CA PHE A 96 8.18 15.83 -1.69
C PHE A 96 7.04 16.85 -1.86
N ASP A 97 7.01 17.89 -1.05
CA ASP A 97 5.94 18.90 -1.08
C ASP A 97 5.91 19.63 -2.43
N LYS A 98 7.08 19.98 -2.98
CA LYS A 98 7.20 20.59 -4.31
C LYS A 98 6.59 19.69 -5.41
N ILE A 99 6.84 18.39 -5.37
CA ILE A 99 6.33 17.45 -6.37
C ILE A 99 4.84 17.18 -6.15
N PHE A 100 4.42 17.01 -4.90
CA PHE A 100 3.04 16.75 -4.53
C PHE A 100 2.10 17.89 -4.95
N HIS A 101 2.53 19.13 -4.77
CA HIS A 101 1.82 20.33 -5.24
C HIS A 101 2.09 20.68 -6.70
N GLY A 102 2.96 19.94 -7.39
CA GLY A 102 3.25 20.14 -8.80
C GLY A 102 2.11 19.68 -9.72
N GLN A 103 2.01 20.31 -10.89
CA GLN A 103 0.94 20.05 -11.87
C GLN A 103 0.77 18.56 -12.23
N PRO A 104 1.85 17.78 -12.53
CA PRO A 104 1.69 16.37 -12.87
C PRO A 104 1.07 15.53 -11.74
N SER A 105 1.40 15.86 -10.49
CA SER A 105 0.80 15.23 -9.32
C SER A 105 -0.68 15.60 -9.22
N GLN A 106 -1.01 16.88 -9.31
CA GLN A 106 -2.39 17.37 -9.23
C GLN A 106 -3.29 16.76 -10.32
N ASP A 107 -2.79 16.64 -11.56
CA ASP A 107 -3.53 16.02 -12.66
C ASP A 107 -3.80 14.54 -12.42
N TRP A 108 -2.80 13.81 -11.89
CA TRP A 108 -2.97 12.41 -11.50
C TRP A 108 -4.01 12.25 -10.37
N HIS A 109 -3.95 13.08 -9.34
CA HIS A 109 -4.92 13.05 -8.23
C HIS A 109 -6.34 13.31 -8.74
N LYS A 110 -6.51 14.32 -9.60
CA LYS A 110 -7.80 14.64 -10.24
C LYS A 110 -8.33 13.47 -11.07
N LYS A 111 -7.47 12.83 -11.88
CA LYS A 111 -7.84 11.65 -12.69
C LYS A 111 -8.31 10.46 -11.83
N ASN A 112 -7.74 10.30 -10.64
CA ASN A 112 -8.07 9.22 -9.70
C ASN A 112 -9.15 9.60 -8.66
N ASN A 113 -9.85 10.72 -8.84
CA ASN A 113 -10.88 11.23 -7.92
C ASN A 113 -10.39 11.47 -6.48
N LEU A 114 -9.10 11.70 -6.29
CA LEU A 114 -8.50 12.04 -5.00
C LEU A 114 -8.56 13.55 -4.80
N THR A 115 -9.71 14.05 -4.35
CA THR A 115 -9.97 15.48 -4.07
C THR A 115 -10.62 15.63 -2.68
N GLY A 116 -10.24 16.61 -1.87
CA GLY A 116 -10.64 16.74 -0.44
C GLY A 116 -9.49 17.00 0.56
N SER A 117 -9.78 17.07 1.85
CA SER A 117 -8.75 17.25 2.91
C SER A 117 -8.09 15.93 3.32
N GLU A 118 -8.76 14.80 3.11
CA GLU A 118 -8.34 13.47 3.56
C GLU A 118 -7.08 12.99 2.81
N TYR A 119 -6.89 13.38 1.54
CA TYR A 119 -5.71 13.01 0.74
C TYR A 119 -4.45 13.81 1.09
N GLN A 120 -4.56 14.88 1.89
CA GLN A 120 -3.45 15.78 2.24
C GLN A 120 -2.74 15.40 3.53
N GLN A 121 -3.35 14.55 4.35
CA GLN A 121 -2.84 14.23 5.69
C GLN A 121 -2.42 12.75 5.82
N GLU A 122 -3.13 11.84 5.15
CA GLU A 122 -2.81 10.41 5.15
C GLU A 122 -2.50 9.96 3.73
N PHE A 123 -1.22 9.99 3.36
CA PHE A 123 -0.80 9.57 2.02
C PHE A 123 -1.06 8.07 1.82
N LEU A 124 -1.71 7.73 0.72
CA LEU A 124 -1.85 6.36 0.22
C LEU A 124 -0.53 5.87 -0.39
N ASP A 125 -0.30 4.57 -0.37
CA ASP A 125 0.88 3.94 -0.97
C ASP A 125 1.03 4.34 -2.46
N GLU A 126 -0.09 4.47 -3.18
CA GLU A 126 -0.14 4.89 -4.58
C GLU A 126 0.30 6.36 -4.78
N GLN A 127 -0.05 7.24 -3.84
CA GLN A 127 0.43 8.63 -3.85
C GLN A 127 1.94 8.67 -3.60
N LEU A 128 2.44 7.88 -2.65
CA LEU A 128 3.88 7.77 -2.39
C LEU A 128 4.63 7.23 -3.63
N ALA A 129 4.06 6.24 -4.32
CA ALA A 129 4.61 5.69 -5.56
C ALA A 129 4.67 6.75 -6.68
N LEU A 130 3.64 7.57 -6.81
CA LEU A 130 3.62 8.69 -7.76
C LEU A 130 4.74 9.69 -7.48
N ILE A 131 4.86 10.15 -6.23
CA ILE A 131 5.86 11.15 -5.87
C ILE A 131 7.28 10.61 -6.08
N LEU A 132 7.54 9.38 -5.65
CA LEU A 132 8.82 8.71 -5.87
C LEU A 132 9.16 8.61 -7.37
N TYR A 133 8.18 8.23 -8.19
CA TYR A 133 8.36 8.12 -9.64
C TYR A 133 8.67 9.47 -10.28
N LEU A 134 7.88 10.50 -9.98
CA LEU A 134 8.07 11.86 -10.52
C LEU A 134 9.42 12.46 -10.08
N TRP A 135 9.81 12.24 -8.82
CA TRP A 135 11.12 12.65 -8.31
C TRP A 135 12.24 11.91 -9.02
N GLY A 136 12.17 10.58 -9.11
CA GLY A 136 13.18 9.76 -9.79
C GLY A 136 13.46 10.22 -11.21
N ARG A 137 12.40 10.61 -11.96
CA ARG A 137 12.55 11.15 -13.32
C ARG A 137 13.36 12.43 -13.39
N GLN A 138 13.27 13.31 -12.39
CA GLN A 138 14.08 14.53 -12.31
C GLN A 138 15.58 14.22 -12.13
N HIS A 139 15.90 13.02 -11.64
CA HIS A 139 17.26 12.50 -11.47
C HIS A 139 17.66 11.46 -12.53
N GLY A 140 16.90 11.35 -13.64
CA GLY A 140 17.21 10.40 -14.72
C GLY A 140 17.03 8.92 -14.33
N LYS A 141 16.25 8.63 -13.28
CA LYS A 141 15.97 7.28 -12.79
C LYS A 141 14.50 6.91 -12.97
N THR A 142 14.23 5.64 -13.21
CA THR A 142 12.88 5.08 -13.11
C THR A 142 12.77 4.37 -11.78
N LEU A 143 12.15 5.04 -10.80
CA LEU A 143 11.97 4.51 -9.45
C LEU A 143 10.60 3.87 -9.30
N GLN A 144 10.57 2.67 -8.73
CA GLN A 144 9.36 1.92 -8.40
C GLN A 144 9.26 1.74 -6.88
N LEU A 145 8.08 1.97 -6.31
CA LEU A 145 7.84 1.76 -4.90
C LEU A 145 7.56 0.28 -4.61
N GLY A 146 8.36 -0.30 -3.73
CA GLY A 146 8.09 -1.55 -3.04
C GLY A 146 7.57 -1.29 -1.63
N VAL A 147 6.59 -2.07 -1.19
CA VAL A 147 6.00 -1.96 0.15
C VAL A 147 6.08 -3.30 0.84
N VAL A 148 6.60 -3.30 2.07
CA VAL A 148 6.55 -4.46 2.97
C VAL A 148 5.48 -4.22 4.02
N VAL A 149 4.41 -5.01 3.99
CA VAL A 149 3.32 -4.89 4.98
C VAL A 149 3.61 -5.79 6.18
N GLU A 150 3.47 -5.22 7.37
CA GLU A 150 3.66 -5.96 8.62
C GLU A 150 2.78 -7.22 8.69
N GLU A 151 3.39 -8.36 9.04
CA GLU A 151 2.74 -9.68 9.10
C GLU A 151 2.12 -10.20 7.77
N MET A 152 2.37 -9.51 6.65
CA MET A 152 1.97 -9.94 5.30
C MET A 152 3.20 -10.12 4.40
N CYS A 153 3.01 -10.08 3.07
CA CYS A 153 4.07 -10.17 2.07
C CYS A 153 4.48 -8.79 1.54
N ALA A 154 5.71 -8.71 1.05
CA ALA A 154 6.15 -7.60 0.22
C ALA A 154 5.49 -7.62 -1.17
N PHE A 155 5.22 -6.43 -1.71
CA PHE A 155 4.75 -6.25 -3.08
C PHE A 155 5.34 -4.98 -3.70
N THR A 156 5.26 -4.86 -5.02
CA THR A 156 5.65 -3.64 -5.75
C THR A 156 4.43 -3.01 -6.39
N LEU A 157 4.30 -1.69 -6.26
CA LEU A 157 3.27 -0.93 -6.93
C LEU A 157 3.61 -0.77 -8.42
N PRO A 158 2.61 -0.78 -9.32
CA PRO A 158 2.85 -0.48 -10.72
C PRO A 158 3.37 0.95 -10.89
N LEU A 159 4.14 1.19 -11.96
CA LEU A 159 4.54 2.56 -12.29
C LEU A 159 3.29 3.40 -12.61
N PRO A 160 3.17 4.63 -12.07
CA PRO A 160 2.00 5.47 -12.29
C PRO A 160 1.79 5.80 -13.77
N GLU A 161 0.55 5.68 -14.25
CA GLU A 161 0.19 6.10 -15.60
C GLU A 161 -0.02 7.62 -15.68
N LEU A 162 0.82 8.30 -16.45
CA LEU A 162 0.69 9.73 -16.74
C LEU A 162 0.16 9.93 -18.16
N GLU A 163 -0.96 10.65 -18.31
CA GLU A 163 -1.51 11.14 -19.58
C GLU A 163 -1.53 10.12 -20.75
N GLY A 164 -1.91 8.87 -20.50
CA GLY A 164 -2.07 7.86 -21.55
C GLY A 164 -0.76 7.39 -22.20
N LYS A 165 0.39 7.87 -21.71
CA LYS A 165 1.68 7.27 -22.00
C LYS A 165 1.93 6.23 -20.91
N SER A 166 2.04 4.97 -21.33
CA SER A 166 2.57 3.94 -20.45
C SER A 166 3.93 4.43 -19.94
N ALA A 167 4.13 4.40 -18.62
CA ALA A 167 5.38 4.77 -17.95
C ALA A 167 6.50 3.76 -18.24
N VAL A 168 6.62 3.37 -19.51
CA VAL A 168 7.67 2.50 -20.01
C VAL A 168 8.97 3.28 -19.86
N PRO A 169 9.98 2.70 -19.19
CA PRO A 169 11.28 3.34 -19.11
C PRO A 169 11.79 3.57 -20.53
N GLU A 170 11.98 4.84 -20.92
CA GLU A 170 12.42 5.18 -22.29
C GLU A 170 13.80 4.55 -22.60
N THR A 171 14.64 4.27 -21.59
CA THR A 171 15.97 3.65 -21.78
C THR A 171 16.60 3.00 -20.53
N GLY A 172 15.88 2.83 -19.40
CA GLY A 172 16.51 2.56 -18.10
C GLY A 172 16.07 1.28 -17.36
N SER A 173 16.96 0.75 -16.52
CA SER A 173 16.61 -0.24 -15.50
C SER A 173 15.67 0.38 -14.45
N VAL A 174 14.63 -0.34 -14.05
CA VAL A 174 13.74 0.07 -12.95
C VAL A 174 14.44 -0.22 -11.62
N GLU A 175 14.67 0.81 -10.82
CA GLU A 175 15.26 0.69 -9.49
C GLU A 175 14.14 0.74 -8.44
N LYS A 176 14.15 -0.24 -7.52
CA LYS A 176 13.11 -0.38 -6.49
C LYS A 176 13.55 0.32 -5.22
N VAL A 177 12.68 1.15 -4.66
CA VAL A 177 12.83 1.70 -3.30
C VAL A 177 11.77 1.07 -2.43
N TRP A 178 12.21 0.46 -1.32
CA TRP A 178 11.34 -0.23 -0.38
C TRP A 178 10.98 0.66 0.80
N ILE A 179 9.71 0.67 1.19
CA ILE A 179 9.23 1.21 2.46
C ILE A 179 8.48 0.11 3.24
N HIS A 180 8.33 0.32 4.55
CA HIS A 180 7.54 -0.56 5.40
C HIS A 180 6.20 0.10 5.69
N ASN A 181 5.12 -0.66 5.63
CA ASN A 181 3.79 -0.24 6.01
C ASN A 181 3.39 -1.02 7.27
N ASP A 182 3.34 -0.29 8.39
CA ASP A 182 2.96 -0.78 9.71
C ASP A 182 1.45 -1.04 9.80
N ASN A 183 0.68 -0.60 8.79
CA ASN A 183 -0.77 -0.61 8.82
C ASN A 183 -1.33 -2.01 8.58
N VAL A 184 -1.30 -2.79 9.66
CA VAL A 184 -2.21 -3.91 9.84
C VAL A 184 -3.61 -3.32 10.02
N GLN A 185 -4.31 -3.07 8.90
CA GLN A 185 -5.76 -2.90 8.87
C GLN A 185 -6.51 -4.02 9.65
N ALA A 186 -5.83 -5.12 10.01
CA ALA A 186 -6.39 -6.25 10.75
C ALA A 186 -6.29 -6.20 12.30
N LEU A 187 -5.55 -5.29 12.96
CA LEU A 187 -5.33 -5.43 14.42
C LEU A 187 -6.19 -4.54 15.32
N GLN A 188 -6.61 -3.31 14.95
CA GLN A 188 -7.20 -2.38 15.95
C GLN A 188 -8.22 -1.31 15.47
N ASN A 189 -8.93 -1.45 14.33
CA ASN A 189 -10.00 -0.51 13.94
C ASN A 189 -9.59 0.99 13.93
N LYS A 190 -8.39 1.33 13.44
CA LYS A 190 -7.96 2.73 13.28
C LYS A 190 -7.76 3.06 11.80
N PRO A 191 -8.20 4.24 11.34
CA PRO A 191 -8.25 4.59 9.91
C PRO A 191 -6.93 5.08 9.32
N CYS A 192 -5.82 5.11 10.06
CA CYS A 192 -4.61 5.82 9.65
C CYS A 192 -3.51 4.90 9.10
N ASN A 193 -2.99 5.21 7.91
CA ASN A 193 -1.77 4.58 7.37
C ASN A 193 -0.54 5.00 8.17
N HIS A 194 0.32 4.05 8.51
CA HIS A 194 1.60 4.30 9.17
C HIS A 194 2.73 3.65 8.38
N PHE A 195 3.75 4.44 8.04
CA PHE A 195 4.88 3.99 7.25
C PHE A 195 6.18 4.17 8.00
N SER A 196 7.09 3.24 7.79
CA SER A 196 8.44 3.24 8.32
C SER A 196 9.44 3.16 7.18
N GLY A 197 10.62 3.76 7.36
CA GLY A 197 11.71 3.66 6.39
C GLY A 197 12.34 2.26 6.40
N ILE A 198 12.96 1.86 5.29
CA ILE A 198 13.72 0.62 5.19
C ILE A 198 15.18 0.91 4.84
N THR A 199 16.08 0.25 5.59
CA THR A 199 17.48 0.05 5.19
C THR A 199 17.67 -1.40 4.74
N ILE A 200 18.13 -1.60 3.49
CA ILE A 200 18.46 -2.94 2.98
C ILE A 200 19.87 -3.31 3.46
N LEU A 201 19.97 -4.41 4.21
CA LEU A 201 21.25 -4.92 4.73
C LEU A 201 21.89 -5.93 3.77
N SER A 202 21.06 -6.73 3.10
CA SER A 202 21.48 -7.59 1.99
C SER A 202 20.29 -7.85 1.08
N PRO A 203 20.35 -7.52 -0.22
CA PRO A 203 19.23 -7.73 -1.13
C PRO A 203 18.86 -9.22 -1.24
N SER A 204 17.63 -9.49 -1.66
CA SER A 204 17.21 -10.85 -1.98
C SER A 204 18.11 -11.41 -3.10
N THR A 205 18.62 -12.62 -2.92
CA THR A 205 19.43 -13.30 -3.92
C THR A 205 18.58 -13.97 -5.00
N SER A 206 17.32 -13.54 -5.19
CA SER A 206 16.47 -14.05 -6.25
C SER A 206 17.09 -13.64 -7.58
N THR A 207 17.92 -14.54 -8.09
CA THR A 207 18.48 -14.48 -9.42
C THR A 207 17.29 -14.55 -10.37
N GLU A 208 16.95 -13.45 -11.03
CA GLU A 208 16.34 -13.52 -12.36
C GLU A 208 17.41 -14.09 -13.31
N ALA A 209 17.75 -15.36 -13.12
CA ALA A 209 18.33 -16.21 -14.14
C ALA A 209 17.18 -17.07 -14.65
N GLY A 210 16.38 -16.48 -15.53
CA GLY A 210 15.24 -17.12 -16.17
C GLY A 210 15.18 -16.68 -17.63
N LYS A 211 16.10 -17.25 -18.41
CA LYS A 211 16.14 -17.45 -19.87
C LYS A 211 15.15 -16.67 -20.74
#